data_AF-A0A6M8VW87-F1
#
_entry.id   AF-A0A6M8VW87-F1
#
_cell.length_a   1.000
_cell.length_b   1.000
_cell.length_c   1.000
_cell.angle_alpha   90.00
_cell.angle_beta   90.00
_cell.angle_gamma   90.00
#
_symmetry.space_group_name_H-M   'P 1'
#
loop_
_entity.id
_entity.type
_entity.pdbx_description
1 polymer ?
#
loop_
_entity_poly.entity_id
_entity_poly.type
_entity_poly.pdbx_seq_one_letter_code
_entity_poly.pdbx_strand_id
1 'polypeptide(L)'
;MVRILAVAIITRAVSEGWVTVLYGAGYVSRYAWVIFAGGVLAPVLGIVLTFVLPDSVRVQGPALGFMIVVSSVYMFALPIVGARCIGESYLRMLAPMLRPLLVAAVAAPALWVGVWFPATLGAGFLGQVIIPGGLFGMIYAPLAFGIVLTAQERRRLLRLGRARAKSQAANPADDLADDPADDPIEERE
;
A
#
# COMPACT_ATOMS: atom_id res chain seq x y z
N MET A 1 1.34 17.75 -3.37
CA MET A 1 0.19 17.11 -2.69
C MET A 1 0.20 15.60 -2.79
N VAL A 2 0.10 15.02 -3.99
CA VAL A 2 0.00 13.55 -4.17
C VAL A 2 1.11 12.77 -3.47
N ARG A 3 2.38 13.24 -3.53
CA ARG A 3 3.51 12.60 -2.84
C ARG A 3 3.35 12.54 -1.32
N ILE A 4 2.84 13.61 -0.70
CA ILE A 4 2.61 13.70 0.74
C ILE A 4 1.51 12.72 1.16
N LEU A 5 0.43 12.66 0.38
CA LEU A 5 -0.68 11.74 0.62
C LEU A 5 -0.28 10.28 0.39
N ALA A 6 0.56 10.00 -0.61
CA ALA A 6 1.06 8.65 -0.87
C ALA A 6 1.81 8.07 0.34
N VAL A 7 2.64 8.87 1.00
CA VAL A 7 3.33 8.46 2.24
C VAL A 7 2.33 8.11 3.34
N ALA A 8 1.30 8.93 3.53
CA ALA A 8 0.26 8.66 4.53
C ALA A 8 -0.53 7.36 4.21
N ILE A 9 -0.86 7.14 2.94
CA ILE A 9 -1.57 5.92 2.49
C ILE A 9 -0.70 4.67 2.71
N ILE A 10 0.58 4.71 2.33
CA ILE A 10 1.51 3.59 2.56
C ILE A 10 1.62 3.31 4.07
N THR A 11 1.78 4.35 4.89
CA THR A 11 1.86 4.20 6.34
C THR A 11 0.60 3.55 6.91
N ARG A 12 -0.58 3.96 6.42
CA ARG A 12 -1.86 3.35 6.81
C ARG A 12 -1.94 1.88 6.40
N ALA A 13 -1.59 1.54 5.17
CA ALA A 13 -1.62 0.15 4.69
C ALA A 13 -0.72 -0.77 5.53
N VAL A 14 0.46 -0.29 5.89
CA VAL A 14 1.37 -0.99 6.82
C VAL A 14 0.71 -1.23 8.17
N SER A 15 0.01 -0.22 8.67
CA SER A 15 -0.55 -0.25 10.02
C SER A 15 -1.72 -1.21 10.21
N GLU A 16 -2.41 -1.56 9.13
CA GLU A 16 -3.47 -2.58 9.16
C GLU A 16 -2.91 -3.94 9.61
N GLY A 17 -1.64 -4.22 9.31
CA GLY A 17 -0.93 -5.39 9.84
C GLY A 17 -0.84 -5.36 11.37
N TRP A 18 -0.40 -4.24 11.95
CA TRP A 18 -0.31 -4.08 13.41
C TRP A 18 -1.66 -4.16 14.09
N VAL A 19 -2.66 -3.46 13.53
CA VAL A 19 -4.01 -3.43 14.06
C VAL A 19 -4.62 -4.83 14.04
N THR A 20 -4.41 -5.61 12.97
CA THR A 20 -4.89 -6.99 12.88
C THR A 20 -4.27 -7.89 13.95
N VAL A 21 -2.95 -7.76 14.18
CA VAL A 21 -2.27 -8.53 15.24
C VAL A 21 -2.79 -8.15 16.63
N LEU A 22 -2.94 -6.85 16.91
CA LEU A 22 -3.41 -6.37 18.21
C LEU A 22 -4.89 -6.69 18.45
N TYR A 23 -5.70 -6.66 17.39
CA TYR A 23 -7.08 -7.08 17.42
C TYR A 23 -7.20 -8.58 17.74
N GLY A 24 -6.44 -9.43 17.03
CA GLY A 24 -6.41 -10.88 17.29
C GLY A 24 -5.93 -11.24 18.70
N ALA A 25 -5.09 -10.40 19.30
CA ALA A 25 -4.63 -10.55 20.68
C ALA A 25 -5.57 -9.95 21.74
N GLY A 26 -6.67 -9.30 21.35
CA GLY A 26 -7.66 -8.73 22.28
C GLY A 26 -7.30 -7.36 22.89
N TYR A 27 -6.30 -6.66 22.36
CA TYR A 27 -5.82 -5.37 22.93
C TYR A 27 -6.52 -4.12 22.37
N VAL A 28 -7.78 -4.24 21.93
CA VAL A 28 -8.51 -3.18 21.23
C VAL A 28 -8.57 -1.88 22.01
N SER A 29 -8.89 -1.95 23.31
CA SER A 29 -9.02 -0.76 24.16
C SER A 29 -7.73 0.06 24.28
N ARG A 30 -6.56 -0.58 24.15
CA ARG A 30 -5.26 0.09 24.35
C ARG A 30 -4.83 0.88 23.11
N TYR A 31 -5.04 0.35 21.91
CA TYR A 31 -4.64 1.05 20.68
C TYR A 31 -5.74 1.99 20.16
N ALA A 32 -7.02 1.74 20.48
CA ALA A 32 -8.13 2.57 20.03
C ALA A 32 -7.97 4.04 20.46
N TRP A 33 -7.54 4.27 21.70
CA TRP A 33 -7.26 5.63 22.19
C TRP A 33 -6.18 6.35 21.40
N VAL A 34 -5.16 5.62 20.95
CA VAL A 34 -4.04 6.18 20.18
C VAL A 34 -4.50 6.57 18.77
N ILE A 35 -5.32 5.73 18.13
CA ILE A 35 -5.93 6.03 16.83
C ILE A 35 -6.87 7.23 16.95
N PHE A 36 -7.71 7.26 17.99
CA PHE A 36 -8.63 8.36 18.25
C PHE A 36 -7.89 9.68 18.45
N ALA A 37 -6.87 9.70 19.32
CA ALA A 37 -6.03 10.87 19.53
C ALA A 37 -5.36 11.34 18.23
N GLY A 38 -4.89 10.41 17.40
CA GLY A 38 -4.39 10.71 16.06
C GLY A 38 -5.43 11.35 15.14
N GLY A 39 -6.65 10.83 15.14
CA GLY A 39 -7.75 11.37 14.35
C GLY A 39 -8.11 12.81 14.69
N VAL A 40 -8.04 13.18 15.98
CA VAL A 40 -8.26 14.56 16.45
C VAL A 40 -7.03 15.45 16.20
N LEU A 41 -5.83 14.91 16.39
CA LEU A 41 -4.59 15.69 16.25
C LEU A 41 -4.30 16.09 14.79
N ALA A 42 -4.69 15.25 13.82
CA ALA A 42 -4.46 15.52 12.39
C ALA A 42 -5.08 16.85 11.90
N PRO A 43 -6.40 17.12 12.08
CA PRO A 43 -6.99 18.39 11.69
C PRO A 43 -6.47 19.56 12.52
N VAL A 44 -6.23 19.39 13.82
CA VAL A 44 -5.66 20.44 14.68
C VAL A 44 -4.29 20.88 14.16
N LEU A 45 -3.41 19.91 13.90
CA LEU A 45 -2.08 20.20 13.35
C LEU A 45 -2.17 20.80 11.94
N GLY A 46 -3.10 20.35 11.12
CA GLY A 46 -3.35 20.93 9.79
C GLY A 46 -3.74 22.41 9.84
N ILE A 47 -4.61 22.79 10.78
CA ILE A 47 -5.02 24.18 11.01
C ILE A 47 -3.81 25.00 11.48
N VAL A 48 -3.09 24.52 12.49
CA VAL A 48 -1.89 25.21 13.02
C VAL A 48 -0.85 25.44 11.93
N LEU A 49 -0.54 24.41 11.13
CA LEU A 49 0.42 24.53 10.03
C LEU A 49 -0.04 25.53 8.97
N THR A 50 -1.35 25.67 8.74
CA THR A 50 -1.87 26.68 7.80
C THR A 50 -1.56 28.10 8.26
N PHE A 51 -1.57 28.37 9.56
CA PHE A 51 -1.25 29.70 10.10
C PHE A 51 0.26 29.93 10.27
N VAL A 52 1.03 28.88 10.54
CA VAL A 52 2.48 28.99 10.83
C VAL A 52 3.33 28.98 9.54
N LEU A 53 2.90 28.30 8.48
CA LEU A 53 3.69 28.19 7.25
C LEU A 53 3.67 29.48 6.40
N PRO A 54 4.77 29.77 5.68
CA PRO A 54 4.82 30.88 4.74
C PRO A 54 3.89 30.64 3.54
N ASP A 55 3.46 31.73 2.89
CA ASP A 55 2.42 31.71 1.84
C ASP A 55 2.70 30.69 0.72
N SER A 56 3.98 30.47 0.38
CA SER A 56 4.42 29.53 -0.67
C SER A 56 4.06 28.06 -0.40
N VAL A 57 3.93 27.67 0.87
CA VAL A 57 3.61 26.29 1.28
C VAL A 57 2.37 26.19 2.15
N ARG A 58 1.67 27.30 2.41
CA ARG A 58 0.45 27.32 3.24
C ARG A 58 -0.62 26.35 2.75
N VAL A 59 -0.83 26.26 1.44
CA VAL A 59 -1.79 25.33 0.80
C VAL A 59 -1.47 23.86 1.13
N GLN A 60 -0.22 23.56 1.50
CA GLN A 60 0.24 22.22 1.85
C GLN A 60 0.00 21.86 3.33
N GLY A 61 -0.32 22.86 4.17
CA GLY A 61 -0.43 22.73 5.63
C GLY A 61 -1.32 21.57 6.09
N PRO A 62 -2.58 21.46 5.61
CA PRO A 62 -3.45 20.36 6.00
C PRO A 62 -2.92 18.97 5.61
N ALA A 63 -2.36 18.84 4.40
CA ALA A 63 -1.80 17.58 3.92
C ALA A 63 -0.55 17.17 4.71
N LEU A 64 0.31 18.14 5.07
CA LEU A 64 1.48 17.90 5.92
C LEU A 64 1.06 17.50 7.33
N GLY A 65 0.08 18.19 7.92
CA GLY A 65 -0.45 17.84 9.24
C GLY A 65 -1.00 16.41 9.27
N PHE A 66 -1.80 16.04 8.26
CA PHE A 66 -2.29 14.67 8.11
C PHE A 66 -1.15 13.66 7.96
N MET A 67 -0.17 13.91 7.08
CA MET A 67 0.98 13.02 6.90
C MET A 67 1.78 12.83 8.18
N ILE A 68 2.12 13.92 8.88
CA ILE A 68 2.89 13.86 10.13
C ILE A 68 2.14 13.05 11.19
N VAL A 69 0.85 13.31 11.39
CA VAL A 69 0.06 12.61 12.40
C VAL A 69 -0.15 11.15 12.02
N VAL A 70 -0.54 10.85 10.78
CA VAL A 70 -0.70 9.46 10.33
C VAL A 70 0.62 8.71 10.46
N SER A 71 1.74 9.27 9.97
CA SER A 71 3.03 8.58 10.07
C SER A 71 3.48 8.39 11.52
N SER A 72 3.35 9.40 12.39
CA SER A 72 3.70 9.27 13.81
C SER A 72 2.86 8.23 14.55
N VAL A 73 1.53 8.28 14.38
CA VAL A 73 0.59 7.38 15.06
C VAL A 73 0.73 5.95 14.57
N TYR A 74 0.67 5.75 13.25
CA TYR A 74 0.55 4.44 12.68
C TYR A 74 1.89 3.72 12.48
N MET A 75 2.99 4.46 12.26
CA MET A 75 4.32 3.85 12.12
C MET A 75 5.07 3.72 13.45
N PHE A 76 4.86 4.63 14.41
CA PHE A 76 5.64 4.63 15.66
C PHE A 76 4.78 4.31 16.88
N ALA A 77 3.70 5.06 17.13
CA ALA A 77 2.91 4.89 18.35
C ALA A 77 2.26 3.49 18.42
N LEU A 78 1.66 3.01 17.32
CA LEU A 78 1.03 1.70 17.28
C LEU A 78 2.01 0.54 17.54
N PRO A 79 3.17 0.43 16.89
CA PRO A 79 4.11 -0.65 17.22
C PRO A 79 4.71 -0.51 18.62
N ILE A 80 4.89 0.71 19.16
CA ILE A 80 5.33 0.89 20.56
C ILE A 80 4.29 0.34 21.53
N VAL A 81 3.02 0.66 21.32
CA VAL A 81 1.91 0.16 22.14
C VAL A 81 1.79 -1.35 22.00
N GLY A 82 1.89 -1.86 20.77
CA GLY A 82 1.85 -3.28 20.52
C GLY A 82 2.99 -4.05 21.19
N ALA A 83 4.20 -3.50 21.15
CA ALA A 83 5.38 -4.09 21.79
C ALA A 83 5.18 -4.21 23.31
N ARG A 84 4.64 -3.15 23.93
CA ARG A 84 4.30 -3.14 25.37
C ARG A 84 3.17 -4.10 25.73
N CYS A 85 2.19 -4.31 24.85
CA CYS A 85 1.09 -5.24 25.10
C CYS A 85 1.51 -6.71 24.97
N ILE A 86 2.37 -7.02 24.01
CA ILE A 86 2.81 -8.40 23.72
C ILE A 86 4.04 -8.78 24.57
N GLY A 87 4.71 -7.82 25.20
CA GLY A 87 5.94 -8.05 25.96
C GLY A 87 7.16 -8.31 25.07
N GLU A 88 7.09 -7.89 23.81
CA GLU A 88 8.15 -8.05 22.82
C GLU A 88 8.86 -6.73 22.53
N SER A 89 10.05 -6.81 21.94
CA SER A 89 10.79 -5.59 21.55
C SER A 89 10.16 -4.91 20.32
N TYR A 90 10.20 -3.58 20.29
CA TYR A 90 9.76 -2.78 19.13
C TYR A 90 10.42 -3.23 17.82
N LEU A 91 11.72 -3.55 17.85
CA LEU A 91 12.46 -4.01 16.67
C LEU A 91 11.97 -5.35 16.15
N ARG A 92 11.55 -6.27 17.03
CA ARG A 92 10.95 -7.55 16.60
C ARG A 92 9.59 -7.35 15.96
N MET A 93 8.82 -6.35 16.41
CA MET A 93 7.60 -5.99 15.70
C MET A 93 7.92 -5.45 14.30
N LEU A 94 8.92 -4.58 14.14
CA LEU A 94 9.28 -4.03 12.82
C LEU A 94 10.06 -5.00 11.91
N ALA A 95 10.64 -6.08 12.44
CA ALA A 95 11.48 -7.00 11.68
C ALA A 95 10.83 -7.55 10.38
N PRO A 96 9.54 -7.92 10.35
CA PRO A 96 8.87 -8.38 9.14
C PRO A 96 8.81 -7.32 8.03
N MET A 97 8.82 -6.03 8.38
CA MET A 97 8.81 -4.92 7.42
C MET A 97 10.16 -4.68 6.76
N LEU A 98 11.26 -5.07 7.42
CA LEU A 98 12.59 -4.81 6.89
C LEU A 98 12.82 -5.54 5.57
N ARG A 99 12.30 -6.77 5.44
CA ARG A 99 12.42 -7.56 4.21
C ARG A 99 11.76 -6.90 2.99
N PRO A 100 10.45 -6.55 3.00
CA PRO A 100 9.83 -5.89 1.87
C PRO A 100 10.42 -4.51 1.62
N LEU A 101 10.85 -3.79 2.66
CA LEU A 101 11.53 -2.50 2.50
C LEU A 101 12.86 -2.64 1.73
N LEU A 102 13.68 -3.63 2.08
CA LEU A 102 14.94 -3.90 1.38
C LEU A 102 14.69 -4.30 -0.07
N VAL A 103 13.70 -5.16 -0.33
CA VAL A 103 13.33 -5.55 -1.70
C VAL A 103 12.84 -4.34 -2.51
N ALA A 104 12.01 -3.48 -1.91
CA ALA A 104 11.55 -2.25 -2.54
C ALA A 104 12.73 -1.30 -2.83
N ALA A 105 13.68 -1.15 -1.90
CA ALA A 105 14.86 -0.33 -2.08
C ALA A 105 15.77 -0.83 -3.21
N VAL A 106 15.92 -2.16 -3.36
CA VAL A 106 16.66 -2.78 -4.47
C VAL A 106 15.95 -2.59 -5.81
N ALA A 107 14.61 -2.62 -5.83
CA ALA A 107 13.83 -2.40 -7.04
C ALA A 107 13.68 -0.92 -7.42
N ALA A 108 13.78 0.00 -6.45
CA ALA A 108 13.55 1.44 -6.64
C ALA A 108 14.38 2.11 -7.77
N PRO A 109 15.65 1.76 -8.02
CA PRO A 109 16.41 2.31 -9.13
C PRO A 109 15.76 2.10 -10.51
N ALA A 110 14.90 1.07 -10.67
CA ALA A 110 14.15 0.86 -11.90
C ALA A 110 13.20 2.02 -12.22
N LEU A 111 12.74 2.76 -11.21
CA LEU A 111 11.86 3.92 -11.40
C LEU A 111 12.58 5.10 -12.07
N TRP A 112 13.91 5.15 -12.03
CA TRP A 112 14.70 6.18 -12.72
C TRP A 112 14.70 6.05 -14.24
N VAL A 113 14.29 4.89 -14.78
CA VAL A 113 14.14 4.69 -16.23
C VAL A 113 13.17 5.72 -16.84
N GLY A 114 12.17 6.20 -16.08
CA GLY A 114 11.22 7.20 -16.53
C GLY A 114 11.84 8.55 -16.90
N VAL A 115 13.03 8.89 -16.36
CA VAL A 115 13.73 10.15 -16.66
C VAL A 115 14.22 10.20 -18.11
N TRP A 116 14.44 9.03 -18.72
CA TRP A 116 14.93 8.90 -20.09
C TRP A 116 13.82 9.03 -21.15
N PHE A 117 12.56 9.11 -20.74
CA PHE A 117 11.41 9.27 -21.64
C PHE A 117 10.86 10.71 -21.57
N PRO A 118 11.26 11.60 -22.49
CA PRO A 118 10.76 12.98 -22.51
C PRO A 118 9.25 13.01 -22.81
N ALA A 119 8.54 13.91 -22.13
CA ALA A 119 7.08 14.06 -22.23
C ALA A 119 6.60 14.49 -23.63
N THR A 120 7.51 14.92 -24.51
CA THR A 120 7.23 15.52 -25.82
C THR A 120 6.84 14.53 -26.91
N LEU A 121 7.09 13.23 -26.72
CA LEU A 121 6.89 12.20 -27.76
C LEU A 121 5.47 11.61 -27.82
N GLY A 122 4.45 12.24 -27.22
CA GLY A 122 3.07 11.70 -27.16
C GLY A 122 2.90 10.45 -26.30
N ALA A 123 4.00 9.78 -25.93
CA ALA A 123 4.06 8.64 -25.03
C ALA A 123 4.32 9.01 -23.56
N GLY A 124 4.09 10.28 -23.16
CA GLY A 124 4.51 10.80 -21.85
C GLY A 124 4.03 9.95 -20.66
N PHE A 125 2.75 9.58 -20.62
CA PHE A 125 2.21 8.72 -19.56
C PHE A 125 2.78 7.28 -19.61
N LEU A 126 2.83 6.70 -20.81
CA LEU A 126 3.29 5.32 -20.99
C LEU A 126 4.77 5.18 -20.62
N GLY A 127 5.61 6.10 -21.08
CA GLY A 127 7.06 6.09 -20.84
C GLY A 127 7.47 6.50 -19.43
N GLN A 128 6.73 7.41 -18.78
CA GLN A 128 7.10 7.92 -17.45
C GLN A 128 6.46 7.15 -16.30
N VAL A 129 5.32 6.48 -16.52
CA VAL A 129 4.57 5.79 -15.45
C VAL A 129 4.47 4.29 -15.69
N ILE A 130 3.99 3.87 -16.87
CA ILE A 130 3.73 2.45 -17.14
C ILE A 130 5.02 1.66 -17.27
N ILE A 131 5.99 2.14 -18.06
CA ILE A 131 7.27 1.44 -18.25
C ILE A 131 8.05 1.34 -16.93
N PRO A 132 8.29 2.43 -16.17
CA PRO A 132 9.06 2.35 -14.93
C PRO A 132 8.30 1.58 -13.84
N GLY A 133 6.98 1.75 -13.76
CA GLY A 133 6.13 1.01 -12.82
C GLY A 133 6.07 -0.47 -13.14
N GLY A 134 5.94 -0.84 -14.41
CA GLY A 134 5.99 -2.21 -14.89
C GLY A 134 7.34 -2.87 -14.62
N LEU A 135 8.44 -2.15 -14.92
CA LEU A 135 9.79 -2.65 -14.64
C LEU A 135 10.04 -2.83 -13.13
N PHE A 136 9.64 -1.85 -12.32
CA PHE A 136 9.68 -1.97 -10.86
C PHE A 136 8.89 -3.20 -10.40
N GLY A 137 7.67 -3.40 -10.90
CA GLY A 137 6.84 -4.56 -10.58
C GLY A 137 7.47 -5.89 -10.99
N MET A 138 8.05 -5.96 -12.19
CA MET A 138 8.73 -7.16 -12.70
C MET A 138 9.98 -7.53 -11.90
N ILE A 139 10.68 -6.57 -11.30
CA ILE A 139 11.83 -6.82 -10.43
C ILE A 139 11.37 -7.12 -9.00
N TYR A 140 10.43 -6.32 -8.48
CA TYR A 140 9.93 -6.44 -7.12
C TYR A 140 9.20 -7.76 -6.88
N ALA A 141 8.31 -8.18 -7.78
CA ALA A 141 7.49 -9.38 -7.60
C ALA A 141 8.32 -10.68 -7.39
N PRO A 142 9.30 -11.05 -8.24
CA PRO A 142 10.11 -12.24 -8.02
C PRO A 142 10.99 -12.14 -6.78
N LEU A 143 11.56 -10.96 -6.51
CA LEU A 143 12.36 -10.75 -5.29
C LEU A 143 11.51 -10.87 -4.03
N ALA A 144 10.31 -10.28 -4.02
CA ALA A 144 9.38 -10.38 -2.91
C ALA A 144 8.92 -11.82 -2.71
N PHE A 145 8.65 -12.55 -3.79
CA PHE A 145 8.30 -13.97 -3.72
C PHE A 145 9.43 -14.80 -3.09
N GLY A 146 10.69 -14.55 -3.45
CA GLY A 146 11.84 -15.27 -2.92
C GLY A 146 12.22 -14.91 -1.48
N ILE A 147 12.21 -13.62 -1.14
CA ILE A 147 12.81 -13.08 0.09
C ILE A 147 11.77 -12.78 1.18
N VAL A 148 10.62 -12.21 0.79
CA VAL A 148 9.61 -11.74 1.76
C VAL A 148 8.76 -12.90 2.23
N LEU A 149 8.23 -13.71 1.31
CA LEU A 149 7.36 -14.83 1.65
C LEU A 149 8.14 -15.94 2.35
N THR A 150 7.52 -16.55 3.36
CA THR A 150 8.03 -17.76 3.98
C THR A 150 7.88 -18.96 3.04
N ALA A 151 8.68 -20.01 3.26
CA ALA A 151 8.59 -21.23 2.45
C ALA A 151 7.21 -21.88 2.51
N GLN A 152 6.50 -21.76 3.64
CA GLN A 152 5.14 -22.27 3.81
C GLN A 152 4.12 -21.44 2.99
N GLU A 153 4.20 -20.11 3.07
CA GLU A 153 3.32 -19.21 2.29
C GLU A 153 3.52 -19.41 0.78
N ARG A 154 4.77 -19.52 0.31
CA ARG A 154 5.07 -19.83 -1.09
C ARG A 154 4.40 -21.13 -1.54
N ARG A 155 4.52 -22.21 -0.75
CA ARG A 155 3.88 -23.50 -1.06
C ARG A 155 2.36 -23.38 -1.10
N ARG A 156 1.75 -22.60 -0.20
CA ARG A 156 0.31 -22.36 -0.19
C ARG A 156 -0.16 -21.61 -1.44
N LEU A 157 0.53 -20.54 -1.83
CA LEU A 157 0.23 -19.77 -3.04
C LEU A 157 0.37 -20.62 -4.30
N LEU A 158 1.44 -21.42 -4.42
CA LEU A 158 1.64 -22.32 -5.56
C LEU A 158 0.54 -23.39 -5.66
N ARG A 159 0.04 -23.89 -4.53
CA ARG A 159 -1.09 -24.83 -4.52
C ARG A 159 -2.38 -24.17 -5.01
N LEU A 160 -2.66 -22.94 -4.56
CA LEU A 160 -3.83 -22.19 -5.01
C LEU A 160 -3.78 -21.87 -6.51
N GLY A 161 -2.61 -21.46 -7.02
CA GLY A 161 -2.41 -21.20 -8.45
C GLY A 161 -2.64 -22.46 -9.29
N ARG A 162 -2.11 -23.61 -8.85
CA ARG A 162 -2.34 -24.90 -9.53
C ARG A 162 -3.81 -25.35 -9.47
N ALA A 163 -4.49 -25.13 -8.36
CA ALA A 163 -5.92 -25.45 -8.23
C ALA A 163 -6.77 -24.60 -9.17
N ARG A 164 -6.48 -23.30 -9.28
CA ARG A 164 -7.17 -22.39 -10.21
C ARG A 164 -6.92 -22.77 -11.67
N ALA A 165 -5.67 -23.04 -12.04
CA ALA A 165 -5.32 -23.49 -13.40
C ALA A 165 -6.02 -24.81 -13.76
N LYS A 166 -6.13 -25.74 -12.79
CA LYS A 166 -6.84 -27.01 -12.99
C LYS A 166 -8.36 -26.81 -13.13
N SER A 167 -8.96 -25.88 -12.37
CA SER A 167 -10.37 -25.54 -12.50
C SER A 167 -10.70 -24.92 -13.85
N GLN A 168 -9.84 -24.03 -14.35
CA GLN A 168 -10.01 -23.37 -15.65
C GLN A 168 -9.83 -24.36 -16.81
N ALA A 169 -8.89 -25.30 -16.70
CA ALA A 169 -8.72 -26.37 -17.68
C ALA A 169 -9.85 -27.42 -17.67
N ALA A 170 -10.61 -27.53 -16.57
CA ALA A 170 -11.69 -28.51 -16.42
C ALA A 170 -13.07 -27.97 -16.86
N ASN A 171 -13.23 -26.65 -17.04
CA ASN A 171 -14.46 -26.05 -17.55
C ASN A 171 -14.20 -25.13 -18.76
N PRO A 172 -13.80 -25.67 -19.93
CA PRO A 172 -13.60 -24.86 -21.14
C PRO A 172 -14.90 -24.31 -21.74
N ALA A 173 -16.07 -24.64 -21.19
CA ALA A 173 -17.38 -24.24 -21.70
C ALA A 173 -17.86 -22.85 -21.23
N ASP A 174 -17.27 -22.28 -20.17
CA ASP A 174 -17.63 -20.92 -19.70
C ASP A 174 -17.00 -19.80 -20.56
N ASP A 175 -15.93 -20.08 -21.32
CA ASP A 175 -15.27 -19.09 -22.20
C ASP A 175 -16.02 -18.85 -23.54
N LEU A 176 -17.11 -19.58 -23.80
CA LEU A 176 -17.94 -19.44 -25.02
C LEU A 176 -19.32 -18.82 -24.76
N ALA A 177 -19.67 -18.49 -23.52
CA ALA A 177 -21.00 -17.97 -23.16
C ALA A 177 -21.06 -16.44 -22.97
N ASP A 178 -19.92 -15.75 -22.97
CA ASP A 178 -19.81 -14.28 -22.84
C ASP A 178 -19.42 -13.63 -24.19
N ASP A 179 -20.11 -13.99 -25.29
CA ASP A 179 -20.13 -13.14 -26.49
C ASP A 179 -21.32 -12.18 -26.38
N PRO A 180 -21.13 -10.88 -26.09
CA PRO A 180 -22.23 -9.91 -25.90
C PRO A 180 -22.87 -9.48 -27.23
N ALA A 181 -22.86 -10.32 -28.26
CA ALA A 181 -23.27 -9.99 -29.61
C ALA A 181 -24.79 -10.06 -29.87
N ASP A 182 -25.60 -10.59 -28.93
CA ASP A 182 -27.05 -10.74 -29.11
C ASP A 182 -27.85 -10.12 -27.95
N ASP A 183 -27.76 -8.80 -27.76
CA ASP A 183 -28.82 -8.05 -27.08
C ASP A 183 -29.52 -7.17 -28.14
N PRO A 184 -30.64 -7.64 -28.75
CA PRO A 184 -31.40 -6.83 -29.66
C PRO A 184 -32.00 -5.66 -28.87
N ILE A 185 -31.68 -4.45 -29.32
CA ILE A 185 -32.28 -3.20 -28.86
C ILE A 185 -33.80 -3.32 -29.06
N GLU A 186 -34.53 -3.73 -28.02
CA GLU A 186 -35.98 -3.53 -27.95
C GLU A 186 -36.23 -2.04 -27.75
N GLU A 187 -36.53 -1.37 -28.87
CA GLU A 187 -37.27 -0.13 -28.91
C GLU A 187 -38.57 -0.27 -28.11
N ARG A 188 -38.73 0.53 -27.06
CA ARG A 188 -40.05 0.85 -26.52
C ARG A 188 -40.23 2.36 -26.51
N GLU A 189 -41.09 2.77 -27.44
CA GLU A 189 -41.87 4.01 -27.47
C GLU A 189 -42.72 4.19 -26.20
#